data_AF-A0A317Z844-F1
#
_entry.id   AF-A0A317Z844-F1
#
_cell.length_a   1.000
_cell.length_b   1.000
_cell.length_c   1.000
_cell.angle_alpha   90.00
_cell.angle_beta   90.00
_cell.angle_gamma   90.00
#
_symmetry.space_group_name_H-M   'P 1'
#
loop_
_entity.id
_entity.type
_entity.pdbx_description
1 polymer ?
#
loop_
_entity_poly.entity_id
_entity_poly.type
_entity_poly.pdbx_seq_one_letter_code
_entity_poly.pdbx_strand_id
1 'polypeptide(L)'
;DRDNIALAFKAAELQGRARAHRFMHLIQNEIIPKRDIVTEDMIAKCIINAGLDYDVYLDDLKNGQLRESLKVDLHIAREMEVEQAPSLVFFNEDIQAEGLKVEGLYPYHIYTYIINEMMGSPIEKSLPPKLCEYIQQKQLVTEEELLTIYEWPEKTLQKELKKLMLQQKVRKLNYPDGEFWKSIM
;
A
#
# COMPACT_ATOMS: atom_id res chain seq x y z
N ASP A 1 5.51 14.15 -17.76
CA ASP A 1 6.47 14.24 -16.63
C ASP A 1 5.77 14.49 -15.30
N ARG A 2 4.90 15.49 -15.19
CA ARG A 2 4.20 15.82 -13.92
C ARG A 2 3.11 14.83 -13.51
N ASP A 3 2.70 13.99 -14.45
CA ASP A 3 1.74 12.90 -14.36
C ASP A 3 2.40 11.52 -14.16
N ASN A 4 3.74 11.47 -14.18
CA ASN A 4 4.46 10.21 -13.98
C ASN A 4 4.50 9.84 -12.49
N ILE A 5 3.68 8.86 -12.11
CA ILE A 5 3.54 8.42 -10.71
C ILE A 5 4.84 7.90 -10.10
N ALA A 6 5.74 7.30 -10.90
CA ALA A 6 7.02 6.82 -10.41
C ALA A 6 7.93 7.99 -10.00
N LEU A 7 8.02 9.03 -10.84
CA LEU A 7 8.76 10.25 -10.51
C LEU A 7 8.13 11.00 -9.33
N ALA A 8 6.79 11.06 -9.29
CA ALA A 8 6.07 11.67 -8.19
C ALA A 8 6.36 10.96 -6.86
N PHE A 9 6.38 9.63 -6.85
CA PHE A 9 6.73 8.85 -5.67
C PHE A 9 8.18 9.06 -5.24
N LYS A 10 9.14 9.10 -6.18
CA LYS A 10 10.55 9.39 -5.85
C LYS A 10 10.73 10.78 -5.24
N ALA A 11 10.04 11.79 -5.77
CA ALA A 11 10.06 13.14 -5.17
C ALA A 11 9.48 13.13 -3.75
N ALA A 12 8.35 12.43 -3.54
CA ALA A 12 7.77 12.27 -2.21
C ALA A 12 8.72 11.53 -1.24
N GLU A 13 9.48 10.54 -1.73
CA GLU A 13 10.44 9.77 -0.93
C GLU A 13 11.55 10.65 -0.35
N LEU A 14 12.02 11.67 -1.09
CA LEU A 14 13.04 12.63 -0.62
C LEU A 14 12.60 13.42 0.62
N GLN A 15 11.30 13.67 0.76
CA GLN A 15 10.73 14.32 1.94
C GLN A 15 10.39 13.34 3.06
N GLY A 16 10.65 12.04 2.88
CA GLY A 16 10.54 11.03 3.92
C GLY A 16 9.60 9.89 3.54
N ARG A 17 10.10 8.65 3.71
CA ARG A 17 9.43 7.41 3.32
C ARG A 17 8.01 7.24 3.87
N ALA A 18 7.78 7.58 5.15
CA ALA A 18 6.46 7.45 5.75
C ALA A 18 5.41 8.34 5.05
N ARG A 19 5.79 9.57 4.68
CA ARG A 19 4.92 10.51 3.95
C ARG A 19 4.74 10.07 2.49
N ALA A 20 5.78 9.56 1.85
CA ALA A 20 5.69 9.01 0.50
C ALA A 20 4.73 7.80 0.41
N HIS A 21 4.80 6.88 1.37
CA HIS A 21 3.88 5.75 1.44
C HIS A 21 2.43 6.22 1.68
N ARG A 22 2.24 7.23 2.53
CA ARG A 22 0.92 7.86 2.72
C ARG A 22 0.41 8.49 1.43
N PHE A 23 1.26 9.19 0.68
CA PHE A 23 0.93 9.73 -0.64
C PHE A 23 0.48 8.62 -1.61
N MET A 24 1.24 7.53 -1.72
CA MET A 24 0.89 6.41 -2.59
C MET A 24 -0.45 5.78 -2.19
N HIS A 25 -0.70 5.59 -0.89
CA HIS A 25 -1.96 5.08 -0.37
C HIS A 25 -3.15 5.98 -0.72
N LEU A 26 -2.98 7.31 -0.62
CA LEU A 26 -4.01 8.28 -1.00
C LEU A 26 -4.32 8.23 -2.50
N ILE A 27 -3.30 8.13 -3.35
CA ILE A 27 -3.49 7.98 -4.79
C ILE A 27 -4.23 6.69 -5.12
N GLN A 28 -3.83 5.57 -4.53
CA GLN A 28 -4.47 4.26 -4.73
C GLN A 28 -5.95 4.30 -4.34
N ASN A 29 -6.29 4.94 -3.22
CA ASN A 29 -7.66 5.11 -2.76
C ASN A 29 -8.51 5.98 -3.71
N GLU A 30 -7.90 6.88 -4.48
CA GLU A 30 -8.61 7.69 -5.47
C GLU A 30 -8.81 6.94 -6.79
N ILE A 31 -7.79 6.20 -7.26
CA ILE A 31 -7.82 5.55 -8.58
C ILE A 31 -8.48 4.17 -8.58
N ILE A 32 -8.18 3.31 -7.59
CA ILE A 32 -8.57 1.89 -7.63
C ILE A 32 -10.09 1.75 -7.59
N PRO A 33 -10.79 2.33 -6.59
CA PRO A 33 -12.24 2.14 -6.51
C PRO A 33 -12.93 2.71 -7.74
N LYS A 34 -12.53 3.92 -8.17
CA LYS A 34 -13.19 4.66 -9.24
C LYS A 34 -12.83 4.17 -10.65
N ARG A 35 -11.78 3.35 -10.79
CA ARG A 35 -11.14 3.01 -12.08
C ARG A 35 -10.76 4.26 -12.88
N ASP A 36 -10.23 5.25 -12.17
CA ASP A 36 -9.86 6.54 -12.74
C ASP A 36 -8.37 6.57 -13.13
N ILE A 37 -8.01 7.55 -13.95
CA ILE A 37 -6.62 7.80 -14.33
C ILE A 37 -5.95 8.76 -13.35
N VAL A 38 -4.63 8.61 -13.19
CA VAL A 38 -3.83 9.56 -12.40
C VAL A 38 -3.73 10.87 -13.16
N THR A 39 -4.08 11.99 -12.51
CA THR A 39 -3.98 13.35 -13.06
C THR A 39 -3.07 14.23 -12.21
N GLU A 40 -2.51 15.30 -12.78
CA GLU A 40 -1.65 16.26 -12.05
C GLU A 40 -2.37 16.89 -10.85
N ASP A 41 -3.65 17.24 -11.00
CA ASP A 41 -4.48 17.80 -9.92
C ASP A 41 -4.70 16.78 -8.78
N MET A 42 -4.92 15.50 -9.12
CA MET A 42 -5.03 14.42 -8.14
C MET A 42 -3.70 14.22 -7.39
N ILE A 43 -2.57 14.23 -8.10
CA ILE A 43 -1.23 14.14 -7.50
C ILE A 43 -1.02 15.31 -6.53
N ALA A 44 -1.27 16.55 -6.96
CA ALA A 44 -1.09 17.73 -6.13
C ALA A 44 -1.91 17.66 -4.83
N LYS A 45 -3.19 17.28 -4.93
CA LYS A 45 -4.06 17.07 -3.76
C LYS A 45 -3.53 15.99 -2.82
N CYS A 46 -3.05 14.87 -3.37
CA CYS A 46 -2.52 13.77 -2.55
C CYS A 46 -1.19 14.12 -1.88
N ILE A 47 -0.31 14.88 -2.55
CA ILE A 47 0.95 15.39 -1.97
C ILE A 47 0.63 16.24 -0.73
N ILE A 48 -0.27 17.22 -0.87
CA ILE A 48 -0.69 18.09 0.24
C ILE A 48 -1.33 17.27 1.37
N ASN A 49 -2.25 16.36 1.04
CA ASN A 49 -2.94 15.52 2.04
C ASN A 49 -2.02 14.49 2.73
N ALA A 50 -0.88 14.16 2.13
CA ALA A 50 0.16 13.34 2.73
C ALA A 50 1.07 14.13 3.70
N GLY A 51 0.92 15.46 3.76
CA GLY A 51 1.77 16.33 4.57
C GLY A 51 3.15 16.59 3.94
N LEU A 52 3.23 16.51 2.61
CA LEU A 52 4.42 16.86 1.84
C LEU A 52 4.36 18.33 1.42
N ASP A 53 5.52 18.96 1.30
CA ASP A 53 5.66 20.32 0.77
C ASP A 53 5.57 20.28 -0.75
N TYR A 54 4.52 20.91 -1.29
CA TYR A 54 4.22 20.91 -2.72
C TYR A 54 5.22 21.74 -3.54
N ASP A 55 5.75 22.84 -2.99
CA ASP A 55 6.70 23.69 -3.69
C ASP A 55 8.06 23.00 -3.81
N VAL A 56 8.50 22.33 -2.73
CA VAL A 56 9.70 21.48 -2.74
C VAL A 56 9.54 20.32 -3.72
N TYR A 57 8.38 19.65 -3.69
CA TYR A 57 8.07 18.58 -4.63
C TYR A 57 8.18 19.01 -6.10
N LEU A 58 7.68 20.21 -6.44
CA LEU A 58 7.77 20.76 -7.80
C LEU A 58 9.20 21.10 -8.21
N ASP A 59 10.05 21.50 -7.26
CA ASP A 59 11.47 21.76 -7.53
C ASP A 59 12.22 20.45 -7.79
N ASP A 60 12.01 19.45 -6.93
CA ASP A 60 12.62 18.12 -7.07
C ASP A 60 12.30 17.47 -8.42
N LEU A 61 11.06 17.61 -8.89
CA LEU A 61 10.63 17.12 -10.21
C LEU A 61 11.43 17.70 -11.38
N LYS A 62 11.96 18.93 -11.24
CA LYS A 62 12.74 19.58 -12.30
C LYS A 62 14.21 19.18 -12.26
N ASN A 63 14.71 18.76 -11.11
CA ASN A 63 16.15 18.71 -10.83
C ASN A 63 16.91 17.49 -11.37
N GLY A 64 16.32 16.64 -12.22
CA GLY A 64 17.00 15.55 -12.95
C GLY A 64 17.52 14.38 -12.08
N GLN A 65 17.85 14.61 -10.81
CA GLN A 65 18.32 13.61 -9.85
C GLN A 65 17.32 12.49 -9.61
N LEU A 66 16.01 12.77 -9.70
CA LEU A 66 14.96 11.77 -9.55
C LEU A 66 15.05 10.67 -10.62
N ARG A 67 15.45 11.02 -11.85
CA ARG A 67 15.60 10.03 -12.93
C ARG A 67 16.75 9.08 -12.63
N GLU A 68 17.86 9.59 -12.08
CA GLU A 68 18.98 8.75 -11.67
C GLU A 68 18.60 7.86 -10.48
N SER A 69 17.88 8.40 -9.49
CA SER A 69 17.38 7.60 -8.37
C SER A 69 16.42 6.49 -8.83
N LEU A 70 15.52 6.77 -9.78
CA LEU A 70 14.64 5.76 -10.37
C LEU A 70 15.41 4.69 -11.16
N LYS A 71 16.48 5.07 -11.86
CA LYS A 71 17.35 4.11 -12.55
C LYS A 71 18.04 3.17 -11.58
N VAL A 72 18.45 3.66 -10.40
CA VAL A 72 19.03 2.81 -9.36
C VAL A 72 18.01 1.77 -8.90
N ASP A 73 16.76 2.16 -8.63
CA ASP A 73 15.70 1.21 -8.24
C ASP A 73 15.45 0.15 -9.34
N LEU A 74 15.42 0.57 -10.61
CA LEU A 74 15.30 -0.35 -11.75
C LEU A 74 16.52 -1.26 -11.92
N HIS A 75 17.71 -0.79 -11.58
CA HIS A 75 18.93 -1.58 -11.61
C HIS A 75 18.89 -2.66 -10.53
N ILE A 76 18.52 -2.31 -9.30
CA ILE A 76 18.35 -3.27 -8.19
C ILE A 76 17.32 -4.34 -8.55
N ALA A 77 16.18 -3.94 -9.13
CA ALA A 77 15.16 -4.90 -9.58
C ALA A 77 15.71 -5.89 -10.62
N ARG A 78 16.58 -5.44 -11.53
CA ARG A 78 17.26 -6.31 -12.51
C ARG A 78 18.32 -7.20 -11.89
N GLU A 79 19.09 -6.70 -10.92
CA GLU A 79 20.06 -7.49 -10.18
C GLU A 79 19.38 -8.61 -9.39
N MET A 80 18.16 -8.37 -8.89
CA MET A 80 17.31 -9.37 -8.26
C MET A 80 16.52 -10.23 -9.26
N GLU A 81 16.82 -10.11 -10.57
CA GLU A 81 16.17 -10.84 -11.66
C GLU A 81 14.63 -10.72 -11.65
N VAL A 82 14.07 -9.58 -11.25
CA VAL A 82 12.62 -9.38 -11.22
C VAL A 82 12.11 -9.10 -12.64
N GLU A 83 11.39 -10.05 -13.23
CA GLU A 83 10.87 -9.94 -14.60
C GLU A 83 9.42 -9.46 -14.67
N GLN A 84 8.65 -9.67 -13.60
CA GLN A 84 7.24 -9.31 -13.52
C GLN A 84 6.87 -8.63 -12.20
N ALA A 85 5.80 -7.83 -12.22
CA ALA A 85 5.23 -7.20 -11.05
C ALA A 85 3.82 -7.77 -10.76
N PRO A 86 3.41 -7.92 -9.48
CA PRO A 86 4.22 -7.71 -8.28
C PRO A 86 5.20 -8.87 -8.05
N SER A 87 6.33 -8.58 -7.40
CA SER A 87 7.29 -9.60 -6.95
C SER A 87 7.80 -9.23 -5.56
N LEU A 88 8.00 -10.24 -4.70
CA LEU A 88 8.58 -10.10 -3.37
C LEU A 88 9.90 -10.86 -3.33
N VAL A 89 10.96 -10.21 -2.83
CA VAL A 89 12.28 -10.81 -2.61
C VAL A 89 12.55 -10.80 -1.12
N PHE A 90 12.83 -11.97 -0.56
CA PHE A 90 13.11 -12.16 0.85
C PHE A 90 14.58 -12.46 1.05
N PHE A 91 15.18 -11.87 2.08
CA PHE A 91 16.56 -12.14 2.50
C PHE A 91 16.56 -12.57 3.97
N ASN A 92 17.42 -13.50 4.34
CA ASN A 92 17.65 -13.90 5.72
C ASN A 92 18.82 -13.07 6.32
N GLU A 93 19.03 -13.17 7.64
CA GLU A 93 20.19 -12.58 8.33
C GLU A 93 21.52 -13.21 7.86
N ASP A 94 21.48 -14.45 7.37
CA ASP A 94 22.64 -15.11 6.79
C ASP A 94 22.96 -14.54 5.40
N ILE A 95 24.05 -13.76 5.33
CA ILE A 95 24.55 -13.11 4.12
C ILE A 95 25.02 -14.14 3.07
N GLN A 96 25.29 -15.40 3.47
CA GLN A 96 25.64 -16.47 2.54
C GLN A 96 24.42 -17.22 1.98
N ALA A 97 23.24 -17.07 2.60
CA ALA A 97 22.04 -17.69 2.11
C ALA A 97 21.51 -16.93 0.87
N GLU A 98 21.11 -17.67 -0.15
CA GLU A 98 20.45 -17.09 -1.32
C GLU A 98 19.11 -16.48 -0.92
N GLY A 99 18.77 -15.34 -1.52
CA GLY A 99 17.47 -14.71 -1.37
C GLY A 99 16.37 -15.54 -2.05
N LEU A 100 15.16 -15.52 -1.49
CA LEU A 100 14.01 -16.17 -2.10
C LEU A 100 13.17 -15.15 -2.86
N LYS A 101 12.96 -15.37 -4.16
CA LYS A 101 12.07 -14.55 -5.00
C LYS A 101 10.72 -15.24 -5.21
N VAL A 102 9.64 -14.49 -5.01
CA VAL A 102 8.26 -14.92 -5.27
C VAL A 102 7.65 -13.96 -6.27
N GLU A 103 7.33 -14.45 -7.46
CA GLU A 103 6.79 -13.63 -8.54
C GLU A 103 5.29 -13.86 -8.71
N GLY A 104 4.52 -12.77 -8.74
CA GLY A 104 3.07 -12.80 -8.89
C GLY A 104 2.30 -12.71 -7.57
N LEU A 105 0.99 -12.93 -7.67
CA LEU A 105 0.05 -12.82 -6.55
C LEU A 105 -0.32 -14.20 -6.03
N TYR A 106 0.15 -14.51 -4.82
CA TYR A 106 -0.23 -15.70 -4.08
C TYR A 106 -1.15 -15.40 -2.89
N PRO A 107 -1.90 -16.40 -2.39
CA PRO A 107 -2.66 -16.24 -1.15
C PRO A 107 -1.76 -15.96 0.06
N TYR A 108 -2.33 -15.29 1.07
CA TYR A 108 -1.62 -14.89 2.30
C TYR A 108 -0.78 -16.01 2.95
N HIS A 109 -1.32 -17.23 3.02
CA HIS A 109 -0.66 -18.36 3.68
C HIS A 109 0.68 -18.78 3.03
N ILE A 110 0.85 -18.51 1.73
CA ILE A 110 2.11 -18.80 1.02
C ILE A 110 3.23 -17.89 1.55
N TYR A 111 2.95 -16.59 1.74
CA TYR A 111 3.94 -15.68 2.30
C TYR A 111 4.25 -16.02 3.75
N THR A 112 3.25 -16.41 4.56
CA THR A 112 3.51 -16.83 5.95
C THR A 112 4.34 -18.11 6.02
N TYR A 113 4.14 -19.05 5.10
CA TYR A 113 4.96 -20.25 5.01
C TYR A 113 6.42 -19.89 4.74
N ILE A 114 6.66 -19.06 3.72
CA ILE A 114 8.00 -18.59 3.34
C ILE A 114 8.72 -17.92 4.50
N ILE A 115 8.05 -16.99 5.19
CA ILE A 115 8.68 -16.26 6.30
C ILE A 115 9.03 -17.23 7.45
N ASN A 116 8.15 -18.20 7.77
CA ASN A 116 8.45 -19.20 8.80
C ASN A 116 9.63 -20.11 8.43
N GLU A 117 9.69 -20.55 7.17
CA GLU A 117 10.82 -21.37 6.67
C GLU A 117 12.14 -20.59 6.76
N MET A 118 12.13 -19.30 6.40
CA MET A 118 13.34 -18.47 6.44
C MET A 118 13.79 -18.17 7.87
N MET A 119 12.87 -17.99 8.82
CA MET A 119 13.22 -17.76 10.23
C MET A 119 13.64 -19.03 10.98
N GLY A 120 13.41 -20.22 10.41
CA GLY A 120 13.71 -21.51 11.04
C GLY A 120 12.94 -21.77 12.35
N SER A 121 11.95 -20.94 12.65
CA SER A 121 11.14 -21.01 13.87
C SER A 121 9.74 -20.45 13.60
N PRO A 122 8.70 -20.98 14.27
CA PRO A 122 7.34 -20.49 14.09
C PRO A 122 7.20 -19.06 14.63
N ILE A 123 6.71 -18.16 13.79
CA ILE A 123 6.44 -16.77 14.15
C ILE A 123 5.01 -16.67 14.68
N GLU A 124 4.85 -16.11 15.88
CA GLU A 124 3.54 -15.81 16.41
C GLU A 124 2.95 -14.55 15.75
N LYS A 125 1.77 -14.70 15.14
CA LYS A 125 1.03 -13.58 14.54
C LYS A 125 0.49 -12.65 15.63
N SER A 126 0.82 -11.37 15.55
CA SER A 126 0.22 -10.35 16.42
C SER A 126 -1.25 -10.13 16.07
N LEU A 127 -2.08 -9.89 17.09
CA LEU A 127 -3.48 -9.53 16.87
C LEU A 127 -3.58 -8.21 16.09
N PRO A 128 -4.48 -8.11 15.09
CA PRO A 128 -4.71 -6.86 14.40
C PRO A 128 -5.28 -5.80 15.36
N PRO A 129 -5.11 -4.50 15.04
CA PRO A 129 -5.78 -3.42 15.78
C PRO A 129 -7.30 -3.58 15.73
N LYS A 130 -8.03 -2.79 16.52
CA LYS A 130 -9.50 -2.88 16.48
C LYS A 130 -10.01 -2.47 15.09
N LEU A 131 -11.08 -3.13 14.62
CA LEU A 131 -11.70 -2.86 13.31
C LEU A 131 -11.91 -1.36 13.05
N CYS A 132 -12.42 -0.64 14.06
CA CYS A 132 -12.66 0.79 14.00
C CYS A 132 -11.36 1.60 13.78
N GLU A 133 -10.30 1.28 14.52
CA GLU A 133 -9.00 1.95 14.45
C GLU A 133 -8.33 1.68 13.10
N TYR A 134 -8.43 0.44 12.61
CA TYR A 134 -7.90 0.05 11.31
C TYR A 134 -8.57 0.82 10.16
N ILE A 135 -9.91 0.86 10.13
CA ILE A 135 -10.65 1.61 9.09
C ILE A 135 -10.32 3.09 9.17
N GLN A 136 -10.18 3.65 10.38
CA GLN A 136 -9.76 5.04 10.55
C GLN A 136 -8.36 5.29 9.99
N GLN A 137 -7.41 4.39 10.24
CA GLN A 137 -6.04 4.55 9.74
C GLN A 137 -5.98 4.42 8.21
N LYS A 138 -6.71 3.46 7.63
CA LYS A 138 -6.68 3.18 6.19
C LYS A 138 -7.59 4.09 5.38
N GLN A 139 -8.54 4.77 6.00
CA GLN A 139 -9.54 5.68 5.43
C GLN A 139 -10.56 5.02 4.50
N LEU A 140 -10.14 4.03 3.70
CA LEU A 140 -10.96 3.27 2.78
C LEU A 140 -10.44 1.82 2.76
N VAL A 141 -11.34 0.84 2.89
CA VAL A 141 -11.00 -0.59 2.91
C VAL A 141 -12.05 -1.42 2.18
N THR A 142 -11.68 -2.63 1.74
CA THR A 142 -12.62 -3.61 1.17
C THR A 142 -13.02 -4.67 2.21
N GLU A 143 -14.13 -5.37 1.97
CA GLU A 143 -14.51 -6.50 2.83
C GLU A 143 -13.50 -7.66 2.72
N GLU A 144 -12.97 -7.93 1.53
CA GLU A 144 -11.96 -8.97 1.28
C GLU A 144 -10.66 -8.74 2.08
N GLU A 145 -10.19 -7.49 2.13
CA GLU A 145 -9.05 -7.09 2.94
C GLU A 145 -9.31 -7.38 4.43
N LEU A 146 -10.48 -6.99 4.93
CA LEU A 146 -10.85 -7.19 6.33
C LEU A 146 -11.02 -8.69 6.66
N LEU A 147 -11.60 -9.49 5.78
CA LEU A 147 -11.70 -10.94 5.96
C LEU A 147 -10.32 -11.58 6.06
N THR A 148 -9.37 -11.13 5.24
CA THR A 148 -7.99 -11.63 5.24
C THR A 148 -7.24 -11.25 6.52
N ILE A 149 -7.40 -10.02 7.01
CA ILE A 149 -6.67 -9.52 8.18
C ILE A 149 -7.21 -10.10 9.48
N TYR A 150 -8.54 -10.09 9.65
CA TYR A 150 -9.20 -10.47 10.90
C TYR A 150 -9.53 -11.96 10.98
N GLU A 151 -9.53 -12.67 9.84
CA GLU A 151 -9.84 -14.11 9.77
C GLU A 151 -11.20 -14.44 10.41
N TRP A 152 -12.13 -13.49 10.38
CA TRP A 152 -13.47 -13.66 10.93
C TRP A 152 -14.42 -14.32 9.93
N PRO A 153 -15.44 -15.06 10.41
CA PRO A 153 -16.56 -15.45 9.56
C PRO A 153 -17.23 -14.22 8.95
N GLU A 154 -17.58 -14.29 7.67
CA GLU A 154 -18.18 -13.19 6.91
C GLU A 154 -19.38 -12.54 7.63
N LYS A 155 -20.28 -13.36 8.17
CA LYS A 155 -21.45 -12.89 8.95
C LYS A 155 -21.07 -12.05 10.17
N THR A 156 -19.95 -12.38 10.82
CA THR A 156 -19.45 -11.65 11.99
C THR A 156 -18.89 -10.30 11.57
N LEU A 157 -18.08 -10.27 10.51
CA LEU A 157 -17.53 -9.02 9.97
C LEU A 157 -18.65 -8.07 9.53
N GLN A 158 -19.62 -8.57 8.78
CA GLN A 158 -20.77 -7.78 8.33
C GLN A 158 -21.59 -7.21 9.49
N LYS A 159 -21.74 -7.97 10.58
CA LYS A 159 -22.42 -7.50 11.79
C LYS A 159 -21.66 -6.35 12.45
N GLU A 160 -20.33 -6.46 12.59
CA GLU A 160 -19.50 -5.39 13.17
C GLU A 160 -19.44 -4.15 12.27
N LEU A 161 -19.35 -4.31 10.95
CA LEU A 161 -19.42 -3.20 10.00
C LEU A 161 -20.77 -2.47 10.06
N LYS A 162 -21.89 -3.21 10.11
CA LYS A 162 -23.23 -2.61 10.31
C LYS A 162 -23.33 -1.85 11.62
N LYS A 163 -22.75 -2.37 12.70
CA LYS A 163 -22.71 -1.69 14.00
C LYS A 163 -21.93 -0.37 13.90
N LEU A 164 -20.76 -0.36 13.26
CA LEU A 164 -19.99 0.87 13.04
C LEU A 164 -20.73 1.87 12.14
N MET A 165 -21.47 1.39 11.16
CA MET A 165 -22.30 2.23 10.29
C MET A 165 -23.45 2.89 11.06
N LEU A 166 -24.14 2.14 11.93
CA LEU A 166 -25.19 2.68 12.81
C LEU A 166 -24.64 3.71 13.81
N GLN A 167 -23.38 3.56 14.22
CA GLN A 167 -22.65 4.52 15.05
C GLN A 167 -22.13 5.73 14.27
N GLN A 168 -22.40 5.84 12.96
CA GLN A 168 -21.89 6.89 12.07
C GLN A 168 -20.36 7.01 12.11
N LYS A 169 -19.66 5.88 12.19
CA LYS A 169 -18.18 5.83 12.14
C LYS A 169 -17.65 5.45 10.77
N VAL A 170 -18.43 4.68 10.02
CA VAL A 170 -18.08 4.24 8.67
C VAL A 170 -19.27 4.42 7.74
N ARG A 171 -18.99 4.58 6.45
CA ARG A 171 -19.99 4.65 5.39
C ARG A 171 -19.67 3.62 4.31
N LYS A 172 -20.67 2.88 3.86
CA LYS A 172 -20.58 1.99 2.71
C LYS A 172 -20.63 2.80 1.41
N LEU A 173 -19.70 2.53 0.50
CA LEU A 173 -19.59 3.12 -0.82
C LEU A 173 -19.58 2.01 -1.87
N ASN A 174 -20.35 2.19 -2.93
CA ASN A 174 -20.37 1.27 -4.06
C ASN A 174 -19.61 1.92 -5.21
N TYR A 175 -18.57 1.26 -5.66
CA TYR A 175 -17.71 1.70 -6.75
C TYR A 175 -17.71 0.64 -7.86
N PRO A 176 -17.25 0.97 -9.10
CA PRO A 176 -17.12 -0.01 -10.17
C PRO A 176 -16.29 -1.24 -9.79
N ASP A 177 -15.33 -1.08 -8.87
CA ASP A 177 -14.43 -2.14 -8.42
C ASP A 177 -14.96 -2.94 -7.21
N GLY A 178 -16.18 -2.65 -6.75
CA GLY A 178 -16.83 -3.39 -5.68
C GLY A 178 -17.31 -2.51 -4.52
N GLU A 179 -17.49 -3.15 -3.36
CA GLU A 179 -17.97 -2.51 -2.15
C GLU A 179 -16.80 -2.07 -1.26
N PHE A 180 -16.83 -0.79 -0.87
CA PHE A 180 -15.80 -0.19 -0.02
C PHE A 180 -16.42 0.41 1.24
N TRP A 181 -15.65 0.41 2.32
CA TRP A 181 -16.02 1.00 3.60
C TRP A 181 -15.10 2.18 3.90
N LYS A 182 -15.67 3.38 3.97
CA LYS A 182 -14.94 4.63 4.21
C LYS A 182 -15.09 5.07 5.65
N SER A 183 -13.99 5.48 6.29
CA SER A 183 -14.03 6.17 7.59
C SER A 183 -14.72 7.52 7.46
N ILE A 184 -15.62 7.82 8.39
CA ILE A 184 -16.22 9.16 8.56
C ILE A 184 -15.91 9.77 9.93
N MET A 185 -14.99 9.13 10.66
CA MET A 185 -14.43 9.61 11.94
C MET A 185 -13.31 10.62 11.73
#